data_AF-A0A967K6G1-F1
#
_entry.id   AF-A0A967K6G1-F1
#
_cell.length_a   1.000
_cell.length_b   1.000
_cell.length_c   1.000
_cell.angle_alpha   90.00
_cell.angle_beta   90.00
_cell.angle_gamma   90.00
#
_symmetry.space_group_name_H-M   'P 1'
#
loop_
_entity.id
_entity.type
_entity.pdbx_description
1 polymer ?
#
loop_
_entity_poly.entity_id
_entity_poly.type
_entity_poly.pdbx_seq_one_letter_code
_entity_poly.pdbx_strand_id
1 'polypeptide(L)'
;DIERTRNLFAFFDEIRLDPWIPVFDRTEIQGDETWEVYKVYFQLSVRDTDGDFGLEQYEATGLAEFKFRQSDEDNLWRIVFWDDQSNQ
;
A
#
# COMPACT_ATOMS: atom_id res chain seq x y z
N ASP A 1 3.84 -11.74 10.83
CA ASP A 1 4.11 -10.76 9.76
C ASP A 1 4.64 -9.40 10.22
N ILE A 2 4.15 -8.85 11.34
CA ILE A 2 4.67 -7.59 11.92
C ILE A 2 6.20 -7.56 12.10
N GLU A 3 6.83 -8.68 12.50
CA GLU A 3 8.29 -8.72 12.67
C GLU A 3 9.07 -8.64 11.35
N ARG A 4 8.54 -9.22 10.27
CA ARG A 4 9.14 -9.06 8.92
C ARG A 4 9.07 -7.62 8.45
N THR A 5 7.93 -6.97 8.65
CA THR A 5 7.73 -5.55 8.31
C THR A 5 8.64 -4.67 9.16
N ARG A 6 8.77 -4.93 10.47
CA ARG A 6 9.69 -4.19 11.35
C ARG A 6 11.16 -4.34 10.92
N ASN A 7 11.56 -5.55 10.54
CA ASN A 7 12.92 -5.82 10.07
C ASN A 7 13.20 -5.09 8.76
N LEU A 8 12.22 -4.98 7.87
CA LEU A 8 12.32 -4.18 6.64
C LEU A 8 12.69 -2.72 6.93
N PHE A 9 12.03 -2.08 7.92
CA PHE A 9 12.36 -0.71 8.34
C PHE A 9 13.62 -0.61 9.20
N ALA A 10 14.14 -1.71 9.71
CA ALA A 10 15.36 -1.73 10.53
C ALA A 10 16.62 -1.90 9.67
N PHE A 11 16.51 -2.53 8.49
CA PHE A 11 17.63 -2.89 7.63
C PHE A 11 17.77 -2.04 6.37
N PHE A 12 16.72 -1.30 5.98
CA PHE A 12 16.72 -0.49 4.78
C PHE A 12 16.36 0.95 5.13
N ASP A 13 17.25 1.88 4.75
CA ASP A 13 17.08 3.31 4.98
C ASP A 13 16.12 3.93 3.96
N GLU A 14 16.09 3.37 2.75
CA GLU A 14 15.24 3.83 1.67
C GLU A 14 14.23 2.72 1.31
N ILE A 15 12.95 3.05 1.43
CA ILE A 15 11.83 2.20 1.01
C ILE A 15 10.95 3.04 0.09
N ARG A 16 10.82 2.63 -1.17
CA ARG A 16 10.03 3.31 -2.19
C ARG A 16 8.93 2.40 -2.73
N LEU A 17 7.76 2.99 -2.97
CA LEU A 17 6.60 2.36 -3.58
C LEU A 17 6.21 3.16 -4.83
N ASP A 18 6.76 2.81 -5.99
CA ASP A 18 6.55 3.54 -7.25
C ASP A 18 6.84 2.61 -8.46
N PRO A 19 6.02 2.56 -9.52
CA PRO A 19 4.82 3.36 -9.77
C PRO A 19 3.63 2.94 -8.91
N TRP A 20 2.88 3.91 -8.39
CA TRP A 20 1.61 3.65 -7.68
C TRP A 20 0.44 3.74 -8.65
N ILE A 21 -0.06 2.60 -9.13
CA ILE A 21 -1.03 2.54 -10.23
C ILE A 21 -2.40 2.07 -9.69
N PRO A 22 -3.34 2.98 -9.42
CA PRO A 22 -4.70 2.62 -9.05
C PRO A 22 -5.51 2.18 -10.26
N VAL A 23 -6.15 1.03 -10.15
CA VAL A 23 -7.08 0.47 -11.12
C VAL A 23 -8.42 0.27 -10.42
N PHE A 24 -9.47 0.93 -10.93
CA PHE A 24 -10.82 0.73 -10.41
C PHE A 24 -11.20 -0.75 -10.53
N ASP A 25 -11.69 -1.33 -9.44
CA ASP A 25 -12.11 -2.73 -9.40
C ASP A 25 -13.64 -2.83 -9.32
N ARG A 26 -14.23 -2.24 -8.28
CA ARG A 26 -15.67 -2.37 -8.01
C ARG A 26 -16.22 -1.27 -7.12
N THR A 27 -17.52 -1.09 -7.16
CA THR A 27 -18.26 -0.29 -6.16
C THR A 27 -18.87 -1.22 -5.12
N GLU A 28 -18.68 -0.93 -3.85
CA GLU A 28 -19.31 -1.61 -2.73
C GLU A 28 -20.33 -0.68 -2.07
N ILE A 29 -21.50 -1.23 -1.72
CA ILE A 29 -22.52 -0.50 -0.96
C ILE A 29 -22.54 -1.10 0.44
N GLN A 30 -22.28 -0.28 1.45
CA GLN A 30 -22.27 -0.70 2.85
C GLN A 30 -23.23 0.18 3.66
N GLY A 31 -24.46 -0.31 3.83
CA GLY A 31 -25.55 0.50 4.38
C GLY A 31 -25.96 1.58 3.39
N ASP A 32 -25.96 2.84 3.85
CA ASP A 32 -26.26 4.02 3.02
C ASP A 32 -24.98 4.62 2.37
N GLU A 33 -23.82 4.00 2.57
CA GLU A 33 -22.55 4.49 2.05
C GLU A 33 -22.15 3.77 0.75
N THR A 34 -21.64 4.55 -0.20
CA THR A 34 -21.03 4.04 -1.44
C THR A 34 -19.51 4.11 -1.33
N TRP A 35 -18.85 3.00 -1.64
CA TRP A 35 -17.42 2.82 -1.57
C TRP A 35 -16.89 2.44 -2.94
N GLU A 36 -15.78 3.03 -3.36
CA GLU A 36 -15.05 2.61 -4.56
C GLU A 36 -13.81 1.83 -4.14
N VAL A 37 -13.71 0.60 -4.63
CA VAL A 37 -12.57 -0.28 -4.38
C VAL A 37 -11.64 -0.21 -5.57
N TYR A 38 -10.37 0.06 -5.29
CA TYR A 38 -9.31 0.06 -6.28
C TYR A 38 -8.27 -1.00 -5.93
N LYS A 39 -7.80 -1.67 -6.97
CA LYS A 39 -6.58 -2.48 -6.94
C LYS A 39 -5.41 -1.58 -7.29
N VAL A 40 -4.45 -1.48 -6.38
CA VAL A 40 -3.26 -0.67 -6.56
C VAL A 40 -2.07 -1.59 -6.75
N TYR A 41 -1.51 -1.52 -7.94
CA TYR A 41 -0.24 -2.18 -8.25
C TYR A 41 0.89 -1.23 -7.91
N PHE A 42 1.93 -1.76 -7.27
CA PHE A 42 3.12 -1.00 -6.94
C PHE A 42 4.38 -1.83 -7.12
N GLN A 43 5.50 -1.16 -7.35
CA GLN A 43 6.82 -1.75 -7.23
C GLN A 43 7.45 -1.23 -5.94
N LEU A 44 7.80 -2.17 -5.06
CA LEU A 44 8.56 -1.96 -3.85
C LEU A 44 10.04 -2.01 -4.22
N SER A 45 10.77 -0.97 -3.89
CA SER A 45 12.24 -0.94 -3.95
C SER A 45 12.77 -0.62 -2.56
N VAL A 46 13.70 -1.42 -2.07
CA VAL A 46 14.34 -1.22 -0.77
C VAL A 46 15.85 -1.21 -0.92
N ARG A 47 16.49 -0.29 -0.19
CA ARG A 47 17.92 -0.07 -0.27
C ARG A 47 18.50 0.33 1.08
N ASP A 48 19.61 -0.32 1.43
CA ASP A 48 20.50 0.05 2.52
C ASP A 48 21.48 1.08 1.94
N THR A 49 21.24 2.35 2.21
CA THR A 49 22.03 3.44 1.62
C THR A 49 23.27 3.75 2.44
N ASP A 50 23.20 3.52 3.75
CA ASP A 50 24.30 3.74 4.67
C ASP A 50 25.30 2.56 4.65
N GLY A 51 24.84 1.38 4.20
CA GLY A 51 25.66 0.18 4.03
C GLY A 51 25.92 -0.55 5.35
N ASP A 52 25.17 -0.21 6.39
CA ASP A 52 25.32 -0.72 7.75
C ASP A 52 25.06 -2.24 7.83
N PHE A 53 24.27 -2.77 6.89
CA PHE A 53 23.92 -4.18 6.81
C PHE A 53 24.51 -4.88 5.58
N GLY A 54 25.19 -4.16 4.70
CA GLY A 54 25.83 -4.70 3.49
C GLY A 54 24.83 -5.33 2.52
N LEU A 55 23.58 -4.87 2.55
CA LEU A 55 22.48 -5.40 1.75
C LEU A 55 22.45 -4.74 0.36
N GLU A 56 22.19 -5.53 -0.68
CA GLU A 56 21.97 -5.01 -2.04
C GLU A 56 20.59 -4.35 -2.17
N GLN A 57 20.36 -3.62 -3.26
CA GLN A 57 19.01 -3.14 -3.60
C GLN A 57 18.11 -4.33 -3.96
N TYR A 58 16.95 -4.42 -3.30
CA TYR A 58 15.94 -5.42 -3.60
C TYR A 58 14.69 -4.78 -4.18
N GLU A 59 14.04 -5.51 -5.08
CA GLU A 59 12.79 -5.06 -5.71
C GLU A 59 11.75 -6.18 -5.70
N ALA A 60 10.49 -5.79 -5.50
CA ALA A 60 9.35 -6.68 -5.56
C ALA A 60 8.15 -5.95 -6.16
N THR A 61 7.24 -6.68 -6.81
CA THR A 61 5.93 -6.14 -7.19
C THR A 61 4.89 -6.52 -6.15
N GLY A 62 4.00 -5.59 -5.86
CA GLY A 62 2.92 -5.76 -4.90
C GLY A 62 1.57 -5.35 -5.47
N LEU A 63 0.53 -5.89 -4.87
CA LEU A 63 -0.86 -5.55 -5.12
C LEU A 63 -1.53 -5.31 -3.78
N ALA A 64 -2.16 -4.14 -3.62
CA ALA A 64 -2.98 -3.82 -2.46
C ALA A 64 -4.39 -3.42 -2.91
N GLU A 65 -5.38 -3.74 -2.07
CA GLU A 65 -6.74 -3.26 -2.24
C GLU A 65 -6.95 -2.04 -1.35
N PHE A 66 -7.48 -0.97 -1.93
CA PHE A 66 -7.82 0.25 -1.20
C PHE A 66 -9.29 0.57 -1.39
N LYS A 67 -9.98 0.80 -0.27
CA LYS A 67 -11.36 1.27 -0.29
C LYS A 67 -11.38 2.78 -0.10
N PHE A 68 -11.97 3.45 -1.07
CA PHE A 68 -12.17 4.88 -1.08
C PHE A 68 -13.61 5.19 -0.72
N ARG A 69 -13.77 6.15 0.19
CA ARG A 69 -15.07 6.74 0.51
C ARG A 69 -15.04 8.21 0.14
N GLN A 70 -16.13 8.70 -0.43
CA GLN A 70 -16.30 10.13 -0.60
C GLN A 70 -16.66 10.76 0.74
N SER A 71 -16.05 11.89 1.04
CA SER A 71 -16.31 12.68 2.23
C SER A 71 -17.56 13.54 2.07
N ASP A 72 -18.46 13.49 3.04
CA ASP A 72 -19.69 14.30 3.03
C ASP A 72 -19.41 15.81 3.20
N GLU A 73 -18.28 16.17 3.80
CA GLU A 73 -17.95 17.57 4.11
C GLU A 73 -17.42 18.35 2.89
N ASP A 74 -16.70 17.67 2.00
CA ASP A 74 -15.96 18.32 0.90
C ASP A 74 -15.96 17.55 -0.42
N ASN A 75 -16.72 16.46 -0.52
CA ASN A 75 -16.85 15.62 -1.70
C ASN A 75 -15.51 15.05 -2.23
N LEU A 76 -14.48 14.96 -1.38
CA LEU A 76 -13.20 14.36 -1.75
C LEU A 76 -13.17 12.86 -1.46
N TRP A 77 -12.56 12.09 -2.35
CA TRP A 77 -12.30 10.67 -2.14
C TRP A 77 -11.12 10.49 -1.18
N ARG A 78 -11.33 9.69 -0.13
CA ARG A 78 -10.31 9.37 0.87
C ARG A 78 -10.18 7.86 1.00
N ILE A 79 -8.95 7.39 1.20
CA ILE A 79 -8.69 6.01 1.60
C ILE A 79 -9.16 5.85 3.04
N VAL A 80 -10.16 5.01 3.28
CA VAL A 80 -10.74 4.83 4.63
C VAL A 80 -10.48 3.41 5.17
N PHE A 81 -10.06 2.47 4.32
CA PHE A 81 -9.70 1.12 4.76
C PHE A 81 -8.42 0.62 4.08
N TRP A 82 -7.37 0.40 4.88
CA TRP A 82 -6.22 -0.41 4.49
C TRP A 82 -6.44 -1.80 5.07
N ASP A 83 -6.93 -2.74 4.26
CA ASP A 83 -6.94 -4.16 4.63
C ASP A 83 -5.65 -4.78 4.11
N ASP A 84 -4.73 -5.08 5.03
CA ASP A 84 -3.51 -5.80 4.70
C ASP A 84 -3.85 -7.27 4.44
N GLN A 85 -4.07 -7.64 3.17
CA GLN A 85 -4.33 -9.01 2.73
C GLN A 85 -3.05 -9.86 2.61
N SER A 86 -1.92 -9.45 3.22
CA SER A 86 -0.60 -10.09 3.06
C SER A 86 -0.49 -11.54 3.57
N ASN A 87 -1.54 -12.16 4.12
CA ASN A 87 -1.54 -13.59 4.48
C ASN A 87 -2.87 -14.29 4.17
N GLN A 88 -3.18 -14.50 2.89
CA GLN A 88 -3.97 -15.67 2.48
C GLN A 88 -3.09 -16.69 1.75
#